data_AF-A0A7W0Q107-F1
#
_entry.id   AF-A0A7W0Q107-F1
#
_cell.length_a   1.000
_cell.length_b   1.000
_cell.length_c   1.000
_cell.angle_alpha   90.00
_cell.angle_beta   90.00
_cell.angle_gamma   90.00
#
_symmetry.space_group_name_H-M   'P 1'
#
loop_
_entity.id
_entity.type
_entity.pdbx_description
1 polymer ?
#
loop_
_entity_poly.entity_id
_entity_poly.type
_entity_poly.pdbx_seq_one_letter_code
_entity_poly.pdbx_strand_id
1 'polypeptide(L)' 'MKRITWDEWEKGREQAERTLGRIARAFPRPYRRERPRDSDEAGLLRERGTPERLIGPVSDEK' A
#
# COMPACT_ATOMS: atom_id res chain seq x y z
N MET A 1 -7.94 18.96 -9.04
CA MET A 1 -8.64 18.20 -7.97
C MET A 1 -10.04 18.79 -7.81
N LYS A 2 -11.09 17.97 -7.92
CA LYS A 2 -12.48 18.41 -7.71
C LYS A 2 -12.69 18.61 -6.19
N ARG A 3 -13.17 19.79 -5.77
CA ARG A 3 -13.55 20.05 -4.37
C ARG A 3 -14.94 19.46 -4.14
N ILE A 4 -15.11 18.74 -3.04
CA ILE A 4 -16.41 18.20 -2.60
C ILE A 4 -16.90 19.01 -1.41
N THR A 5 -18.22 19.16 -1.28
CA THR A 5 -18.84 19.79 -0.10
C THR A 5 -18.93 18.80 1.07
N TRP A 6 -19.23 19.31 2.27
CA TRP A 6 -19.45 18.47 3.45
C TRP A 6 -20.58 17.46 3.23
N ASP A 7 -21.72 17.89 2.68
CA ASP A 7 -22.87 17.04 2.43
C ASP A 7 -22.58 15.95 1.39
N GLU A 8 -21.77 16.27 0.38
CA GLU A 8 -21.31 15.29 -0.62
C GLU A 8 -20.38 14.25 0.01
N TRP A 9 -19.50 14.67 0.93
CA TRP A 9 -18.64 13.78 1.69
C TRP A 9 -19.47 12.87 2.62
N GLU A 10 -20.43 13.43 3.36
CA GLU A 10 -21.26 12.69 4.31
C GLU A 10 -22.12 11.63 3.61
N LYS A 11 -22.74 11.97 2.47
CA LYS A 11 -23.49 11.02 1.63
C LYS A 11 -22.60 9.91 1.08
N GLY A 12 -21.34 10.22 0.76
CA GLY A 12 -20.37 9.26 0.24
C GLY A 12 -19.74 8.37 1.31
N ARG A 13 -19.82 8.75 2.59
CA ARG A 13 -19.07 8.13 3.69
C ARG A 13 -19.39 6.65 3.86
N GLU A 14 -20.66 6.28 3.92
CA GLU A 14 -21.06 4.88 4.14
C GLU A 14 -20.63 3.97 2.98
N GLN A 15 -20.69 4.47 1.75
CA GLN A 15 -20.27 3.72 0.57
C GLN A 15 -18.75 3.56 0.54
N ALA A 16 -18.01 4.61 0.94
CA ALA A 16 -16.58 4.56 1.11
C ALA A 16 -16.16 3.56 2.21
N GLU A 17 -16.84 3.57 3.36
CA GLU A 17 -16.59 2.62 4.45
C GLU A 17 -16.85 1.17 4.01
N ARG A 18 -17.96 0.91 3.31
CA ARG A 18 -18.25 -0.41 2.73
C ARG A 18 -17.18 -0.86 1.75
N THR A 19 -16.72 0.05 0.89
CA THR A 19 -15.68 -0.23 -0.10
C THR A 19 -14.35 -0.52 0.57
N LEU A 20 -13.94 0.29 1.55
CA LEU A 20 -12.74 0.09 2.35
C LEU A 20 -12.79 -1.22 3.14
N GLY A 21 -13.93 -1.56 3.74
CA GLY A 21 -14.13 -2.83 4.44
C GLY A 21 -14.00 -4.04 3.51
N ARG A 22 -14.55 -3.97 2.29
CA ARG A 22 -14.39 -5.03 1.28
C ARG A 22 -12.93 -5.21 0.87
N ILE A 23 -12.24 -4.09 0.60
CA ILE A 23 -10.82 -4.08 0.25
C ILE A 23 -10.00 -4.67 1.40
N ALA A 24 -10.21 -4.22 2.63
CA ALA A 24 -9.51 -4.70 3.82
C ALA A 24 -9.71 -6.20 4.07
N ARG A 25 -10.89 -6.76 3.78
CA ARG A 25 -11.17 -8.20 3.86
C ARG A 25 -10.51 -9.01 2.74
N ALA A 26 -10.35 -8.42 1.57
CA ALA A 26 -9.68 -9.06 0.44
C ALA A 26 -8.17 -9.18 0.66
N PHE A 27 -7.61 -8.42 1.59
CA PHE A 27 -6.23 -8.60 2.05
C PHE A 27 -6.19 -9.52 3.27
N PRO A 28 -5.47 -10.66 3.22
CA PRO A 28 -5.20 -11.44 4.43
C PRO A 28 -4.45 -10.57 5.45
N ARG A 29 -4.91 -10.57 6.71
CA ARG A 29 -4.28 -9.85 7.83
C ARG A 29 -2.81 -10.20 8.00
N PRO A 30 -2.00 -9.30 8.59
CA PRO A 30 -1.68 -8.00 8.01
C PRO A 30 -0.94 -8.22 6.69
N TYR A 31 -0.97 -7.27 5.76
CA TYR A 31 0.03 -7.25 4.68
C TYR A 31 1.41 -7.09 5.32
N ARG A 32 2.00 -8.21 5.74
CA ARG A 32 3.41 -8.29 6.08
C ARG A 32 4.11 -8.29 4.74
N ARG A 33 5.05 -7.35 4.56
CA ARG A 33 6.08 -7.42 3.52
C ARG A 33 7.05 -8.55 3.87
N GLU A 34 6.49 -9.75 4.04
CA GLU A 34 7.14 -10.92 4.61
C GLU A 34 7.89 -11.70 3.55
N ARG A 35 7.65 -11.44 2.27
CA ARG A 35 8.62 -11.82 1.25
C ARG A 35 9.67 -10.74 1.19
N PRO A 36 10.90 -11.04 1.62
CA PRO A 36 11.98 -10.12 1.37
C PRO A 36 12.15 -9.96 -0.15
N ARG A 37 12.55 -8.77 -0.57
CA ARG A 37 12.76 -8.45 -1.97
C ARG A 37 14.04 -9.13 -2.45
N ASP A 38 14.05 -9.52 -3.72
CA ASP A 38 15.27 -9.94 -4.40
C ASP A 38 16.32 -8.82 -4.34
N SER A 39 17.60 -9.20 -4.23
CA SER A 39 18.68 -8.23 -4.06
C SER A 39 18.86 -7.30 -5.27
N ASP A 40 18.67 -7.80 -6.49
CA ASP A 40 18.80 -7.02 -7.73
C ASP A 40 17.63 -6.03 -7.84
N GLU A 41 16.42 -6.50 -7.53
CA GLU A 41 15.22 -5.65 -7.56
C GLU A 41 15.28 -4.55 -6.49
N ALA A 42 15.85 -4.83 -5.32
CA ALA A 42 16.10 -3.83 -4.29
C ALA A 42 17.16 -2.80 -4.73
N GLY A 43 18.23 -3.26 -5.41
CA GLY A 43 19.26 -2.40 -6.00
C GLY A 43 18.67 -1.38 -6.96
N LEU A 44 17.86 -1.83 -7.93
CA LEU A 44 17.19 -0.96 -8.91
C LEU A 44 16.30 0.10 -8.26
N LEU A 45 15.63 -0.23 -7.15
CA LEU A 45 14.78 0.74 -6.44
C LEU A 45 15.58 1.81 -5.72
N ARG A 46 16.76 1.47 -5.17
CA ARG A 46 17.68 2.44 -4.55
C ARG A 46 18.23 3.40 -5.57
N GLU A 47 18.65 2.90 -6.73
CA GLU A 47 19.15 3.73 -7.84
C GLU A 47 18.10 4.75 -8.31
N ARG A 48 16.82 4.37 -8.27
CA ARG A 48 15.68 5.25 -8.59
C ARG A 48 15.29 6.22 -7.47
N GLY A 49 15.98 6.20 -6.33
CA GLY A 49 15.71 7.08 -5.19
C GLY A 49 14.52 6.66 -4.33
N THR A 50 14.11 5.38 -4.37
CA THR A 50 13.03 4.88 -3.51
C THR A 50 13.48 4.90 -2.04
N PRO A 51 12.70 5.51 -1.12
CA PRO A 51 13.05 5.50 0.31
C PRO A 51 13.16 4.08 0.88
N GLU A 52 14.17 3.82 1.73
CA GLU A 52 14.44 2.48 2.31
C GLU A 52 13.24 1.86 3.06
N ARG A 53 12.46 2.68 3.78
CA ARG A 53 11.21 2.24 4.44
C ARG A 53 10.19 1.66 3.45
N LEU A 54 10.31 1.96 2.16
CA LEU A 54 9.44 1.49 1.08
C LEU A 54 10.06 0.32 0.27
N ILE A 55 11.32 -0.05 0.47
CA ILE A 55 11.93 -1.20 -0.23
C ILE A 55 11.59 -2.51 0.50
N GLY A 56 11.55 -2.48 1.84
CA GLY A 56 11.30 -3.65 2.68
C GLY A 56 12.58 -4.46 2.94
N PRO A 57 12.50 -5.56 3.71
CA PRO A 57 13.65 -6.44 3.94
C PRO A 57 14.11 -7.06 2.62
N VAL A 58 15.41 -7.29 2.46
CA VAL A 58 16.01 -7.98 1.31
C VAL A 58 16.36 -9.41 1.73
N SER A 59 16.08 -10.39 0.87
CA SER A 59 16.48 -11.78 1.12
C SER A 59 17.91 -11.94 0.61
N ASP A 60 18.83 -12.32 1.49
CA ASP A 60 20.12 -12.88 1.09
C ASP A 60 19.92 -14.38 0.80
N GLU A 61 19.11 -14.75 -0.18
CA GLU A 61 19.07 -16.11 -0.70
C GLU A 61 19.60 -16.14 -2.13
N LYS A 62 20.68 -16.91 -2.28
CA LYS A 62 21.37 -17.25 -3.53
C LYS A 62 20.56 -18.17 -4.42
#